data_AF-A0AAU9TWL2-F1
#
_entry.id   AF-A0AAU9TWL2-F1
#
_cell.length_a   1.000
_cell.length_b   1.000
_cell.length_c   1.000
_cell.angle_alpha   90.00
_cell.angle_beta   90.00
_cell.angle_gamma   90.00
#
_symmetry.space_group_name_H-M   'P 1'
#
loop_
_entity.id
_entity.type
_entity.pdbx_description
1 polymer ?
#
loop_
_entity_poly.entity_id
_entity_poly.type
_entity_poly.pdbx_seq_one_letter_code
_entity_poly.pdbx_strand_id
1 'polypeptide(L)'
;MFAKNSRGRSMLDMVLGEPDRQTEPEPSTSTEFNSNQKDESFSLLCDETFPSSLMDISLTDITFETEKPSEIIPIASSSMILTSEEPQNNNLNHDTHTTESSHVVNIESENNIEQVTTQEKTKSGNPRKRRKFEESLETRLKYKKKGKLDKMAVKPGCNETCIKKCMSSFTELERIRINDTFWKFDYEAQGLYVKSLVIEKEVQRRIKDSQMMRKHTYMYFFDTDNKKKELGNEECEQCEIFKLHQNSCKDTEHCTDCATYQIHREKYEKARTYYQQDVTQSVKQSESSKCYYSADLQKRYGMKQYLAENRKTLLVHTDCEEIVIWTDNCTSQNKNWAFFTFLVQIVNSQLIIAKKITIKYFESGHTFMSADNFHHQVENQLKKAQKVYDFSDFIDCVQLANSGKVNVKPMEISDFYKYKDHSSQYKLKKCEKRTYLKDIVCIEVQRNSMKLFAKTTYDDNNMIEIDFLKTKLVKESTIIPEPERNQKARGITQERKTGILRKLSNIIPHNRLLFWENLPVNEESVDLTENREPQE
;
A
#
# COMPACT_ATOMS: atom_id res chain seq x y z
N MET A 1 24.19 -54.79 -11.19
CA MET A 1 24.72 -55.49 -12.39
C MET A 1 25.10 -54.44 -13.40
N PHE A 2 26.30 -54.53 -14.00
CA PHE A 2 26.92 -53.58 -14.96
C PHE A 2 27.02 -52.11 -14.45
N ALA A 3 28.20 -51.48 -14.26
CA ALA A 3 29.40 -51.32 -15.09
C ALA A 3 29.16 -50.38 -16.30
N LYS A 4 30.06 -49.45 -16.68
CA LYS A 4 31.53 -49.41 -16.43
C LYS A 4 32.11 -47.98 -16.71
N ASN A 5 33.09 -47.54 -15.90
CA ASN A 5 34.30 -46.76 -16.27
C ASN A 5 34.22 -45.36 -16.96
N SER A 6 35.23 -44.45 -16.88
CA SER A 6 36.45 -44.35 -16.02
C SER A 6 37.17 -42.99 -16.15
N ARG A 7 38.27 -42.79 -15.36
CA ARG A 7 39.31 -41.72 -15.39
C ARG A 7 38.90 -40.38 -14.75
N GLY A 8 39.60 -39.82 -13.74
CA GLY A 8 40.57 -40.40 -12.80
C GLY A 8 42.05 -39.96 -12.95
N ARG A 9 42.58 -39.27 -11.94
CA ARG A 9 44.01 -39.22 -11.53
C ARG A 9 44.13 -38.72 -10.08
N SER A 10 45.27 -38.98 -9.44
CA SER A 10 45.44 -38.87 -7.97
C SER A 10 46.89 -38.58 -7.54
N MET A 11 47.05 -37.84 -6.46
CA MET A 11 48.19 -37.77 -5.50
C MET A 11 47.70 -36.84 -4.36
N LEU A 12 47.79 -37.10 -3.04
CA LEU A 12 48.76 -37.81 -2.19
C LEU A 12 50.19 -37.26 -2.31
N ASP A 13 50.90 -36.87 -1.24
CA ASP A 13 50.54 -36.92 0.18
C ASP A 13 51.44 -35.97 1.02
N MET A 14 51.31 -35.99 2.36
CA MET A 14 52.23 -35.45 3.40
C MET A 14 52.25 -33.93 3.71
N VAL A 15 52.65 -33.46 4.91
CA VAL A 15 52.39 -33.92 6.31
C VAL A 15 52.85 -32.84 7.33
N LEU A 16 52.10 -32.65 8.44
CA LEU A 16 52.42 -32.00 9.74
C LEU A 16 53.06 -30.58 9.81
N GLY A 17 52.61 -29.76 10.79
CA GLY A 17 53.31 -28.50 11.16
C GLY A 17 52.52 -27.50 12.02
N GLU A 18 52.43 -27.73 13.33
CA GLU A 18 52.04 -26.77 14.39
C GLU A 18 53.19 -26.70 15.44
N PRO A 19 53.26 -25.73 16.40
CA PRO A 19 52.56 -24.44 16.56
C PRO A 19 53.52 -23.26 16.93
N ASP A 20 52.94 -22.16 17.47
CA ASP A 20 53.35 -21.46 18.72
C ASP A 20 53.86 -19.98 18.64
N ARG A 21 53.40 -19.14 19.61
CA ARG A 21 53.96 -17.83 20.09
C ARG A 21 53.96 -16.57 19.18
N GLN A 22 53.94 -15.31 19.68
CA GLN A 22 53.68 -14.72 21.02
C GLN A 22 53.37 -13.20 20.99
N THR A 23 52.59 -12.71 21.98
CA THR A 23 52.58 -11.36 22.64
C THR A 23 52.28 -10.03 21.91
N GLU A 24 51.60 -9.17 22.69
CA GLU A 24 51.33 -7.71 22.65
C GLU A 24 52.62 -6.84 22.88
N PRO A 25 52.62 -5.47 22.95
CA PRO A 25 51.49 -4.52 23.15
C PRO A 25 51.53 -3.16 22.39
N GLU A 26 50.59 -2.27 22.75
CA GLU A 26 50.50 -0.85 22.37
C GLU A 26 51.70 -0.01 22.86
N PRO A 27 51.79 1.26 22.42
CA PRO A 27 51.73 2.32 23.45
C PRO A 27 50.80 3.50 23.13
N SER A 28 50.37 4.18 24.19
CA SER A 28 49.50 5.35 24.20
C SER A 28 50.26 6.69 24.26
N THR A 29 49.75 7.72 23.58
CA THR A 29 50.03 9.16 23.82
C THR A 29 48.81 9.95 23.31
N SER A 30 48.00 10.58 24.17
CA SER A 30 48.21 11.81 24.97
C SER A 30 47.48 12.99 24.33
N THR A 31 46.45 13.49 25.01
CA THR A 31 45.76 14.74 24.67
C THR A 31 46.68 15.94 24.78
N GLU A 32 46.65 16.84 23.80
CA GLU A 32 47.01 18.25 24.06
C GLU A 32 46.00 19.19 23.39
N PHE A 33 45.63 20.23 24.13
CA PHE A 33 44.64 21.23 23.75
C PHE A 33 45.41 22.48 23.32
N ASN A 34 45.25 22.96 22.09
CA ASN A 34 45.90 24.22 21.70
C ASN A 34 45.03 25.06 20.75
N SER A 35 45.24 26.38 20.80
CA SER A 35 44.30 27.38 20.28
C SER A 35 45.01 28.51 19.52
N ASN A 36 44.30 29.11 18.58
CA ASN A 36 44.62 30.37 17.88
C ASN A 36 45.78 30.33 16.85
N GLN A 37 45.41 30.23 15.58
CA GLN A 37 45.74 31.19 14.49
C GLN A 37 44.79 30.85 13.31
N LYS A 38 44.04 31.79 12.72
CA LYS A 38 44.44 32.94 11.87
C LYS A 38 45.27 32.53 10.66
N ASP A 39 44.61 32.49 9.50
CA ASP A 39 44.85 33.27 8.26
C ASP A 39 43.70 32.89 7.30
N GLU A 40 42.92 33.80 6.72
CA GLU A 40 43.16 34.85 5.71
C GLU A 40 43.18 34.36 4.24
N SER A 41 42.67 35.22 3.34
CA SER A 41 42.50 35.06 1.89
C SER A 41 41.54 33.95 1.37
N PHE A 42 40.37 34.37 0.87
CA PHE A 42 40.24 34.65 -0.57
C PHE A 42 38.97 35.47 -0.87
N SER A 43 39.10 36.52 -1.68
CA SER A 43 37.99 37.40 -2.07
C SER A 43 38.11 37.84 -3.53
N LEU A 44 37.12 37.47 -4.34
CA LEU A 44 36.86 38.01 -5.68
C LEU A 44 35.34 38.29 -5.70
N LEU A 45 34.86 39.54 -5.68
CA LEU A 45 34.95 40.58 -6.72
C LEU A 45 34.26 40.18 -8.03
N CYS A 46 32.97 40.53 -8.10
CA CYS A 46 32.21 40.78 -9.33
C CYS A 46 31.21 41.92 -9.05
N ASP A 47 31.71 43.15 -8.90
CA ASP A 47 30.88 44.35 -9.05
C ASP A 47 30.75 44.66 -10.55
N GLU A 48 29.54 44.80 -11.06
CA GLU A 48 29.25 45.71 -12.19
C GLU A 48 27.90 46.40 -11.94
N THR A 49 27.83 47.69 -12.27
CA THR A 49 26.75 48.59 -11.85
C THR A 49 26.17 49.40 -13.00
N PHE A 50 24.85 49.32 -13.18
CA PHE A 50 24.01 50.34 -13.83
C PHE A 50 24.23 50.50 -15.37
N PRO A 51 23.31 51.13 -16.16
CA PRO A 51 22.39 52.22 -15.80
C PRO A 51 20.89 52.00 -16.01
N SER A 52 20.11 52.85 -15.35
CA SER A 52 18.68 53.03 -15.60
C SER A 52 18.43 53.95 -16.79
N SER A 53 17.58 53.52 -17.73
CA SER A 53 16.70 54.41 -18.51
C SER A 53 15.39 53.67 -18.77
N LEU A 54 14.22 54.19 -18.36
CA LEU A 54 13.44 55.26 -18.98
C LEU A 54 12.95 54.90 -20.39
N MET A 55 11.73 54.35 -20.46
CA MET A 55 10.81 54.37 -21.60
C MET A 55 9.40 54.11 -21.06
N ASP A 56 8.62 55.17 -20.86
CA ASP A 56 7.19 55.06 -20.59
C ASP A 56 6.44 54.60 -21.84
N ILE A 57 5.51 53.65 -21.68
CA ILE A 57 4.51 53.34 -22.72
C ILE A 57 3.14 53.36 -22.04
N SER A 58 2.38 54.42 -22.31
CA SER A 58 0.97 54.50 -21.94
C SER A 58 0.13 53.55 -22.81
N LEU A 59 -0.73 52.77 -22.16
CA LEU A 59 -1.81 52.04 -22.82
C LEU A 59 -3.14 52.54 -22.27
N THR A 60 -3.74 53.46 -23.02
CA THR A 60 -5.10 53.97 -22.79
C THR A 60 -6.13 53.09 -23.49
N ASP A 61 -7.29 52.96 -22.85
CA ASP A 61 -8.61 52.78 -23.46
C ASP A 61 -8.79 51.64 -24.48
N ILE A 62 -9.11 50.46 -23.97
CA ILE A 62 -9.98 49.50 -24.68
C ILE A 62 -11.21 49.24 -23.80
N THR A 63 -12.29 49.98 -24.07
CA THR A 63 -13.61 49.72 -23.52
C THR A 63 -14.31 48.60 -24.29
N PHE A 64 -14.80 47.58 -23.59
CA PHE A 64 -15.83 46.68 -24.11
C PHE A 64 -17.02 46.66 -23.14
N GLU A 65 -18.22 46.83 -23.69
CA GLU A 65 -19.47 46.88 -22.93
C GLU A 65 -20.15 45.51 -22.86
N THR A 66 -20.87 45.25 -21.76
CA THR A 66 -21.89 44.18 -21.61
C THR A 66 -21.36 42.73 -21.70
N GLU A 67 -22.03 41.70 -21.18
CA GLU A 67 -23.47 41.48 -20.92
C GLU A 67 -23.84 41.15 -19.46
N LYS A 68 -25.16 41.12 -19.18
CA LYS A 68 -25.72 40.73 -17.88
C LYS A 68 -25.76 39.20 -17.75
N PRO A 69 -25.44 38.61 -16.58
CA PRO A 69 -25.79 37.22 -16.30
C PRO A 69 -27.31 37.07 -16.16
N SER A 70 -27.86 36.00 -16.73
CA SER A 70 -29.28 35.63 -16.64
C SER A 70 -29.61 34.92 -15.32
N GLU A 71 -30.86 35.05 -14.87
CA GLU A 71 -31.34 34.46 -13.62
C GLU A 71 -31.39 32.93 -13.71
N ILE A 72 -30.85 32.24 -12.69
CA ILE A 72 -30.89 30.78 -12.58
C ILE A 72 -32.03 30.38 -11.64
N ILE A 73 -33.03 29.67 -12.19
CA ILE A 73 -34.16 29.14 -11.43
C ILE A 73 -33.71 27.89 -10.64
N PRO A 74 -33.98 27.79 -9.32
CA PRO A 74 -33.63 26.61 -8.53
C PRO A 74 -34.58 25.44 -8.82
N ILE A 75 -34.03 24.33 -9.33
CA ILE A 75 -34.77 23.07 -9.51
C ILE A 75 -34.55 22.16 -8.29
N ALA A 76 -35.63 21.85 -7.58
CA ALA A 76 -35.59 20.99 -6.39
C ALA A 76 -35.09 19.57 -6.73
N SER A 77 -34.11 19.08 -5.97
CA SER A 77 -33.58 17.71 -6.11
C SER A 77 -34.26 16.76 -5.13
N SER A 78 -35.16 15.90 -5.64
CA SER A 78 -35.82 14.86 -4.84
C SER A 78 -34.89 13.65 -4.66
N SER A 79 -34.51 13.34 -3.43
CA SER A 79 -33.74 12.13 -3.09
C SER A 79 -34.66 10.97 -2.67
N MET A 80 -34.42 9.77 -3.20
CA MET A 80 -35.05 8.55 -2.71
C MET A 80 -34.26 8.01 -1.51
N ILE A 81 -34.98 7.67 -0.43
CA ILE A 81 -34.42 6.98 0.72
C ILE A 81 -34.66 5.48 0.56
N LEU A 82 -33.59 4.69 0.54
CA LEU A 82 -33.66 3.24 0.72
C LEU A 82 -33.37 2.91 2.19
N THR A 83 -34.35 2.33 2.87
CA THR A 83 -34.19 1.70 4.18
C THR A 83 -34.12 0.18 4.01
N SER A 84 -33.26 -0.46 4.79
CA SER A 84 -33.15 -1.92 4.87
C SER A 84 -33.21 -2.32 6.34
N GLU A 85 -34.20 -3.13 6.71
CA GLU A 85 -34.44 -3.56 8.09
C GLU A 85 -33.51 -4.72 8.48
N GLU A 86 -33.08 -4.75 9.75
CA GLU A 86 -32.32 -5.88 10.31
C GLU A 86 -33.26 -6.95 10.89
N PRO A 87 -33.06 -8.24 10.60
CA PRO A 87 -33.80 -9.32 11.25
C PRO A 87 -33.17 -9.68 12.60
N GLN A 88 -33.88 -9.41 13.70
CA GLN A 88 -33.56 -9.99 15.01
C GLN A 88 -33.76 -11.52 14.97
N ASN A 89 -32.87 -12.30 15.63
CA ASN A 89 -33.18 -13.71 15.89
C ASN A 89 -32.59 -14.26 17.20
N ASN A 90 -33.44 -14.26 18.23
CA ASN A 90 -33.63 -15.21 19.33
C ASN A 90 -32.44 -16.02 19.92
N ASN A 91 -32.40 -16.00 21.25
CA ASN A 91 -31.70 -16.97 22.11
C ASN A 91 -32.16 -18.42 21.87
N LEU A 92 -31.28 -19.38 22.18
CA LEU A 92 -31.68 -20.72 22.61
C LEU A 92 -30.67 -21.24 23.64
N ASN A 93 -31.12 -21.47 24.88
CA ASN A 93 -30.34 -22.12 25.92
C ASN A 93 -30.23 -23.63 25.63
N HIS A 94 -29.15 -24.26 26.10
CA HIS A 94 -29.27 -25.62 26.60
C HIS A 94 -28.31 -25.88 27.78
N ASP A 95 -28.75 -26.74 28.69
CA ASP A 95 -28.23 -26.85 30.05
C ASP A 95 -26.86 -27.53 30.23
N THR A 96 -26.35 -27.30 31.45
CA THR A 96 -25.20 -27.96 32.08
C THR A 96 -25.23 -29.49 32.02
N HIS A 97 -24.04 -30.10 32.02
CA HIS A 97 -23.83 -31.33 32.79
C HIS A 97 -22.45 -31.37 33.46
N THR A 98 -22.39 -32.03 34.61
CA THR A 98 -21.28 -31.96 35.59
C THR A 98 -20.48 -33.26 35.62
N THR A 99 -19.28 -33.22 36.24
CA THR A 99 -18.49 -34.38 36.75
C THR A 99 -17.96 -35.38 35.69
N GLU A 100 -16.90 -36.18 35.91
CA GLU A 100 -16.08 -36.40 37.11
C GLU A 100 -14.60 -36.71 36.77
N SER A 101 -13.77 -37.00 37.79
CA SER A 101 -12.33 -37.28 37.67
C SER A 101 -11.98 -38.73 38.02
N SER A 102 -11.04 -39.35 37.31
CA SER A 102 -10.37 -40.59 37.76
C SER A 102 -9.02 -40.86 37.10
N HIS A 103 -7.98 -41.15 37.91
CA HIS A 103 -6.71 -41.76 37.47
C HIS A 103 -6.79 -43.30 37.50
N VAL A 104 -6.36 -43.97 36.42
CA VAL A 104 -5.95 -45.40 36.38
C VAL A 104 -4.87 -45.48 35.28
N VAL A 105 -3.56 -45.63 35.55
CA VAL A 105 -2.81 -46.80 36.07
C VAL A 105 -2.87 -48.01 35.11
N ASN A 106 -1.79 -48.24 34.34
CA ASN A 106 -1.67 -49.46 33.54
C ASN A 106 -1.48 -50.70 34.44
N ILE A 107 -2.21 -51.77 34.14
CA ILE A 107 -1.92 -53.13 34.58
C ILE A 107 -1.88 -54.01 33.34
N GLU A 108 -0.74 -54.64 33.09
CA GLU A 108 -0.60 -55.64 32.04
C GLU A 108 -1.23 -56.95 32.49
N SER A 109 -2.08 -57.54 31.66
CA SER A 109 -2.52 -58.93 31.81
C SER A 109 -2.70 -59.56 30.44
N GLU A 110 -1.79 -60.46 30.08
CA GLU A 110 -2.04 -61.39 28.99
C GLU A 110 -3.19 -62.31 29.41
N ASN A 111 -4.24 -62.43 28.59
CA ASN A 111 -4.61 -63.70 27.96
C ASN A 111 -5.92 -63.65 27.14
N ASN A 112 -5.94 -64.54 26.14
CA ASN A 112 -7.03 -65.45 25.76
C ASN A 112 -8.01 -65.20 24.58
N ILE A 113 -8.32 -66.35 23.96
CA ILE A 113 -9.47 -66.69 23.10
C ILE A 113 -9.51 -66.06 21.68
N GLU A 114 -8.91 -66.78 20.72
CA GLU A 114 -9.31 -66.69 19.32
C GLU A 114 -10.70 -67.30 19.09
N GLN A 115 -11.74 -66.48 18.91
CA GLN A 115 -12.96 -66.94 18.26
C GLN A 115 -12.80 -66.97 16.73
N VAL A 116 -12.87 -68.19 16.18
CA VAL A 116 -12.78 -68.48 14.74
C VAL A 116 -14.14 -68.25 14.08
N THR A 117 -14.46 -66.99 13.81
CA THR A 117 -15.62 -66.60 13.00
C THR A 117 -15.49 -67.12 11.57
N THR A 118 -16.59 -67.65 11.01
CA THR A 118 -16.70 -68.28 9.68
C THR A 118 -15.89 -67.60 8.57
N GLN A 119 -15.03 -68.35 7.89
CA GLN A 119 -14.16 -67.82 6.84
C GLN A 119 -14.96 -67.42 5.59
N GLU A 120 -15.05 -66.10 5.33
CA GLU A 120 -15.39 -65.59 4.00
C GLU A 120 -14.41 -66.17 2.96
N LYS A 121 -14.93 -66.81 1.92
CA LYS A 121 -14.15 -67.14 0.72
C LYS A 121 -14.08 -65.92 -0.21
N THR A 122 -12.98 -65.77 -0.95
CA THR A 122 -12.88 -64.81 -2.06
C THR A 122 -13.83 -65.24 -3.19
N LYS A 123 -14.04 -64.37 -4.19
CA LYS A 123 -14.72 -64.74 -5.45
C LYS A 123 -14.04 -65.92 -6.19
N SER A 124 -12.81 -66.26 -5.82
CA SER A 124 -12.03 -67.40 -6.32
C SER A 124 -11.96 -68.59 -5.34
N GLY A 125 -12.85 -68.65 -4.33
CA GLY A 125 -12.96 -69.78 -3.40
C GLY A 125 -11.93 -69.85 -2.27
N ASN A 126 -10.84 -69.08 -2.36
CA ASN A 126 -9.75 -69.08 -1.38
C ASN A 126 -10.14 -68.38 -0.06
N PRO A 127 -9.64 -68.82 1.11
CA PRO A 127 -9.90 -68.14 2.39
C PRO A 127 -9.44 -66.68 2.38
N ARG A 128 -10.37 -65.75 2.66
CA ARG A 128 -10.08 -64.32 2.68
C ARG A 128 -9.36 -63.95 3.98
N LYS A 129 -8.02 -63.85 3.92
CA LYS A 129 -7.16 -63.39 5.03
C LYS A 129 -7.42 -61.90 5.38
N ARG A 130 -8.56 -61.59 6.01
CA ARG A 130 -8.81 -60.32 6.70
C ARG A 130 -7.85 -60.25 7.89
N ARG A 131 -6.97 -59.25 7.92
CA ARG A 131 -6.19 -58.95 9.14
C ARG A 131 -7.17 -58.45 10.20
N LYS A 132 -7.36 -59.21 11.29
CA LYS A 132 -7.85 -58.64 12.55
C LYS A 132 -6.79 -57.62 13.03
N PHE A 133 -7.24 -56.55 13.68
CA PHE A 133 -6.40 -55.57 14.36
C PHE A 133 -7.05 -55.36 15.72
N GLU A 134 -6.28 -55.47 16.81
CA GLU A 134 -6.79 -55.20 18.16
C GLU A 134 -7.15 -53.72 18.34
N GLU A 135 -6.38 -52.82 17.73
CA GLU A 135 -6.65 -51.39 17.75
C GLU A 135 -7.94 -51.00 17.00
N SER A 136 -8.69 -50.04 17.55
CA SER A 136 -9.82 -49.40 16.88
C SER A 136 -9.42 -48.80 15.52
N LEU A 137 -10.39 -48.58 14.63
CA LEU A 137 -10.15 -47.90 13.36
C LEU A 137 -9.65 -46.46 13.59
N GLU A 138 -10.19 -45.78 14.60
CA GLU A 138 -9.83 -44.40 14.92
C GLU A 138 -8.38 -44.30 15.44
N THR A 139 -7.97 -45.21 16.33
CA THR A 139 -6.59 -45.31 16.83
C THR A 139 -5.61 -45.50 15.68
N ARG A 140 -5.91 -46.42 14.75
CA ARG A 140 -5.08 -46.65 13.55
C ARG A 140 -5.08 -45.46 12.59
N LEU A 141 -6.17 -44.70 12.50
CA LEU A 141 -6.21 -43.46 11.73
C LEU A 141 -5.39 -42.34 12.39
N LYS A 142 -5.43 -42.21 13.73
CA LYS A 142 -4.59 -41.30 14.52
C LYS A 142 -3.10 -41.60 14.32
N TYR A 143 -2.67 -42.86 14.47
CA TYR A 143 -1.28 -43.26 14.19
C TYR A 143 -0.89 -43.05 12.72
N LYS A 144 -1.78 -43.35 11.76
CA LYS A 144 -1.54 -43.10 10.32
C LYS A 144 -1.50 -41.61 9.96
N LYS A 145 -2.13 -40.72 10.74
CA LYS A 145 -1.99 -39.26 10.61
C LYS A 145 -0.68 -38.77 11.22
N LYS A 146 -0.33 -39.22 12.44
CA LYS A 146 0.96 -38.88 13.08
C LYS A 146 2.15 -39.32 12.22
N GLY A 147 2.22 -40.61 11.87
CA GLY A 147 3.27 -41.17 11.00
C GLY A 147 3.22 -40.74 9.52
N LYS A 148 2.33 -39.79 9.17
CA LYS A 148 2.42 -38.97 7.94
C LYS A 148 3.13 -37.65 8.24
N LEU A 149 2.67 -36.92 9.27
CA LEU A 149 3.26 -35.65 9.73
C LEU A 149 4.76 -35.82 10.05
N ASP A 150 5.13 -36.89 10.76
CA ASP A 150 6.54 -37.20 11.09
C ASP A 150 7.42 -37.37 9.83
N LYS A 151 6.84 -37.82 8.71
CA LYS A 151 7.50 -37.98 7.40
C LYS A 151 7.43 -36.73 6.52
N MET A 152 6.74 -35.71 7.00
CA MET A 152 6.46 -34.43 6.35
C MET A 152 7.01 -33.25 7.16
N ALA A 153 7.90 -33.53 8.12
CA ALA A 153 8.76 -32.54 8.75
C ALA A 153 9.63 -31.82 7.71
N VAL A 154 9.91 -30.54 7.94
CA VAL A 154 10.75 -29.72 7.07
C VAL A 154 12.18 -30.27 7.05
N LYS A 155 12.69 -30.56 5.85
CA LYS A 155 14.09 -30.90 5.65
C LYS A 155 14.95 -29.64 5.82
N PRO A 156 16.20 -29.75 6.30
CA PRO A 156 17.11 -28.59 6.40
C PRO A 156 17.25 -27.84 5.08
N GLY A 157 17.66 -26.57 5.16
CA GLY A 157 17.85 -25.68 4.02
C GLY A 157 18.78 -26.26 2.93
N CYS A 158 18.57 -25.82 1.69
CA CYS A 158 19.55 -26.06 0.63
C CYS A 158 20.81 -25.23 0.93
N ASN A 159 21.99 -25.77 0.62
CA ASN A 159 23.27 -25.05 0.74
C ASN A 159 23.32 -23.76 -0.10
N GLU A 160 24.30 -22.90 0.19
CA GLU A 160 24.49 -21.59 -0.47
C GLU A 160 24.66 -21.69 -1.99
N THR A 161 25.21 -22.80 -2.51
CA THR A 161 25.34 -23.08 -3.94
C THR A 161 24.02 -23.48 -4.62
N CYS A 162 22.89 -23.42 -3.92
CA CYS A 162 21.57 -23.67 -4.48
C CYS A 162 21.23 -22.66 -5.60
N ILE A 163 21.06 -23.17 -6.83
CA ILE A 163 20.66 -22.40 -8.02
C ILE A 163 19.32 -21.64 -7.81
N LYS A 164 18.46 -22.10 -6.89
CA LYS A 164 17.19 -21.47 -6.53
C LYS A 164 17.29 -20.48 -5.35
N LYS A 165 18.48 -20.30 -4.77
CA LYS A 165 18.77 -19.40 -3.64
C LYS A 165 17.76 -19.51 -2.48
N CYS A 166 17.41 -20.75 -2.11
CA CYS A 166 16.35 -21.01 -1.12
C CYS A 166 16.58 -20.28 0.22
N MET A 167 17.81 -20.32 0.77
CA MET A 167 18.12 -19.65 2.04
C MET A 167 18.13 -18.12 1.99
N SER A 168 18.27 -17.50 0.81
CA SER A 168 18.13 -16.04 0.65
C SER A 168 16.72 -15.62 0.21
N SER A 169 15.79 -16.58 0.14
CA SER A 169 14.40 -16.37 -0.29
C SER A 169 13.39 -16.76 0.78
N PHE A 170 13.82 -17.58 1.76
CA PHE A 170 13.05 -18.04 2.91
C PHE A 170 13.99 -18.25 4.11
N THR A 171 13.66 -17.68 5.26
CA THR A 171 14.21 -18.08 6.56
C THR A 171 13.75 -19.49 6.93
N GLU A 172 14.45 -20.18 7.84
CA GLU A 172 14.05 -21.51 8.30
C GLU A 172 12.67 -21.48 9.00
N LEU A 173 12.36 -20.39 9.70
CA LEU A 173 11.07 -20.16 10.35
C LEU A 173 9.92 -20.04 9.34
N GLU A 174 10.11 -19.36 8.21
CA GLU A 174 9.11 -19.32 7.13
C GLU A 174 8.91 -20.70 6.50
N ARG A 175 9.98 -21.48 6.30
CA ARG A 175 9.89 -22.84 5.76
C ARG A 175 9.08 -23.76 6.66
N ILE A 176 9.26 -23.64 7.99
CA ILE A 176 8.44 -24.31 9.01
C ILE A 176 6.98 -23.79 8.95
N ARG A 177 6.76 -22.46 9.01
CA ARG A 177 5.42 -21.84 8.94
C ARG A 177 4.61 -22.34 7.74
N ILE A 178 5.20 -22.34 6.55
CA ILE A 178 4.57 -22.74 5.29
C ILE A 178 4.17 -24.22 5.34
N ASN A 179 5.08 -25.10 5.78
CA ASN A 179 4.83 -26.54 5.86
C ASN A 179 3.75 -26.87 6.88
N ASP A 180 3.85 -26.31 8.09
CA ASP A 180 2.90 -26.58 9.17
C ASP A 180 1.51 -26.03 8.86
N THR A 181 1.42 -24.90 8.15
CA THR A 181 0.15 -24.36 7.64
C THR A 181 -0.46 -25.33 6.62
N PHE A 182 0.34 -25.79 5.64
CA PHE A 182 -0.13 -26.72 4.62
C PHE A 182 -0.63 -28.07 5.18
N TRP A 183 0.03 -28.63 6.20
CA TRP A 183 -0.37 -29.90 6.81
C TRP A 183 -1.45 -29.79 7.90
N LYS A 184 -1.84 -28.58 8.31
CA LYS A 184 -3.05 -28.34 9.12
C LYS A 184 -4.33 -28.43 8.28
N PHE A 185 -4.28 -27.98 7.02
CA PHE A 185 -5.40 -28.05 6.08
C PHE A 185 -5.83 -29.49 5.77
N ASP A 186 -7.10 -29.67 5.39
CA ASP A 186 -7.59 -30.89 4.76
C ASP A 186 -7.20 -30.97 3.27
N TYR A 187 -7.62 -32.04 2.58
CA TYR A 187 -7.23 -32.29 1.20
C TYR A 187 -7.78 -31.26 0.18
N GLU A 188 -8.94 -30.65 0.45
CA GLU A 188 -9.54 -29.65 -0.43
C GLU A 188 -8.91 -28.27 -0.20
N ALA A 189 -8.74 -27.89 1.06
CA ALA A 189 -8.01 -26.67 1.44
C ALA A 189 -6.53 -26.72 1.00
N GLN A 190 -5.86 -27.89 1.04
CA GLN A 190 -4.54 -28.08 0.43
C GLN A 190 -4.56 -27.82 -1.09
N GLY A 191 -5.60 -28.28 -1.78
CA GLY A 191 -5.79 -28.03 -3.21
C GLY A 191 -6.03 -26.56 -3.54
N LEU A 192 -6.79 -25.83 -2.70
CA LEU A 192 -7.02 -24.40 -2.84
C LEU A 192 -5.76 -23.58 -2.54
N TYR A 193 -5.01 -23.93 -1.49
CA TYR A 193 -3.73 -23.29 -1.15
C TYR A 193 -2.70 -23.43 -2.29
N VAL A 194 -2.55 -24.62 -2.89
CA VAL A 194 -1.66 -24.78 -4.05
C VAL A 194 -2.13 -23.97 -5.27
N LYS A 195 -3.44 -23.77 -5.46
CA LYS A 195 -3.98 -22.93 -6.53
C LYS A 195 -3.71 -21.44 -6.31
N SER A 196 -3.92 -20.90 -5.11
CA SER A 196 -3.57 -19.50 -4.81
C SER A 196 -2.06 -19.24 -4.89
N LEU A 197 -1.25 -20.28 -4.67
CA LEU A 197 0.20 -20.24 -4.90
C LEU A 197 0.61 -20.27 -6.40
N VAL A 198 -0.32 -20.27 -7.37
CA VAL A 198 -0.03 -20.35 -8.82
C VAL A 198 -0.56 -19.14 -9.62
N ILE A 199 0.26 -18.63 -10.54
CA ILE A 199 -0.17 -17.80 -11.68
C ILE A 199 -0.05 -18.61 -12.97
N GLU A 200 -1.10 -18.59 -13.80
CA GLU A 200 -1.03 -19.08 -15.17
C GLU A 200 -0.37 -18.02 -16.08
N LYS A 201 0.57 -18.45 -16.94
CA LYS A 201 1.29 -17.59 -17.90
C LYS A 201 1.32 -18.22 -19.28
N GLU A 202 1.27 -17.40 -20.33
CA GLU A 202 1.44 -17.90 -21.70
C GLU A 202 2.86 -18.45 -21.95
N VAL A 203 2.96 -19.43 -22.86
CA VAL A 203 4.25 -20.03 -23.24
C VAL A 203 5.02 -19.13 -24.20
N GLN A 204 5.91 -18.29 -23.63
CA GLN A 204 6.71 -17.28 -24.33
C GLN A 204 7.68 -17.83 -25.40
N ARG A 205 8.13 -19.09 -25.29
CA ARG A 205 9.04 -19.72 -26.26
C ARG A 205 8.51 -21.08 -26.70
N ARG A 206 8.27 -21.24 -28.01
CA ARG A 206 7.79 -22.48 -28.63
C ARG A 206 8.90 -23.15 -29.43
N ILE A 207 8.98 -24.48 -29.36
CA ILE A 207 9.80 -25.31 -30.25
C ILE A 207 8.89 -25.75 -31.40
N LYS A 208 9.35 -25.64 -32.66
CA LYS A 208 8.46 -25.67 -33.84
C LYS A 208 7.73 -27.01 -34.07
N ASP A 209 8.30 -28.14 -33.67
CA ASP A 209 7.81 -29.48 -34.07
C ASP A 209 6.95 -30.22 -33.03
N SER A 210 6.53 -29.58 -31.93
CA SER A 210 5.68 -30.27 -30.93
C SER A 210 4.19 -30.13 -31.25
N GLN A 211 3.57 -31.22 -31.71
CA GLN A 211 2.13 -31.29 -31.98
C GLN A 211 1.25 -31.20 -30.70
N MET A 212 1.80 -31.41 -29.51
CA MET A 212 1.08 -31.26 -28.23
C MET A 212 1.43 -29.95 -27.52
N MET A 213 1.01 -28.82 -28.10
CA MET A 213 1.28 -27.50 -27.54
C MET A 213 0.45 -27.25 -26.26
N ARG A 214 1.14 -27.18 -25.11
CA ARG A 214 0.59 -26.54 -23.90
C ARG A 214 0.39 -25.05 -24.20
N LYS A 215 -0.85 -24.55 -24.08
CA LYS A 215 -1.15 -23.12 -24.27
C LYS A 215 -0.47 -22.25 -23.21
N HIS A 216 -0.52 -22.72 -21.97
CA HIS A 216 -0.03 -22.00 -20.79
C HIS A 216 0.97 -22.85 -19.99
N THR A 217 1.70 -22.18 -19.11
CA THR A 217 2.60 -22.74 -18.09
C THR A 217 2.26 -22.12 -16.74
N TYR A 218 2.51 -22.85 -15.66
CA TYR A 218 2.19 -22.40 -14.30
C TYR A 218 3.44 -21.89 -13.58
N MET A 219 3.38 -20.66 -13.08
CA MET A 219 4.41 -20.03 -12.28
C MET A 219 4.00 -20.09 -10.81
N TYR A 220 4.73 -20.89 -10.03
CA TYR A 220 4.50 -21.07 -8.60
C TYR A 220 5.21 -19.95 -7.82
N PHE A 221 4.49 -19.30 -6.91
CA PHE A 221 5.03 -18.38 -5.90
C PHE A 221 4.61 -18.86 -4.51
N PHE A 222 5.52 -18.84 -3.54
CA PHE A 222 5.12 -18.76 -2.12
C PHE A 222 4.96 -17.29 -1.77
N ASP A 223 3.98 -16.97 -0.94
CA ASP A 223 3.81 -15.60 -0.47
C ASP A 223 4.79 -15.37 0.68
N THR A 224 5.87 -14.66 0.38
CA THR A 224 6.76 -14.06 1.36
C THR A 224 6.58 -12.56 1.29
N ASP A 225 6.64 -11.92 2.46
CA ASP A 225 5.89 -10.70 2.78
C ASP A 225 6.36 -9.41 2.05
N ASN A 226 7.13 -9.54 0.96
CA ASN A 226 7.73 -8.47 0.17
C ASN A 226 7.55 -8.59 -1.36
N LYS A 227 6.87 -9.61 -1.92
CA LYS A 227 6.85 -9.83 -3.40
C LYS A 227 5.51 -10.06 -4.09
N LYS A 228 4.37 -9.88 -3.42
CA LYS A 228 3.04 -9.87 -4.06
C LYS A 228 2.12 -8.76 -3.52
N LYS A 229 1.97 -7.69 -4.28
CA LYS A 229 0.74 -6.87 -4.32
C LYS A 229 0.40 -6.48 -5.77
N GLU A 230 0.26 -7.52 -6.62
CA GLU A 230 -0.23 -7.43 -8.01
C GLU A 230 -1.50 -8.28 -8.26
N LEU A 231 -2.22 -8.68 -7.19
CA LEU A 231 -3.61 -9.16 -7.32
C LEU A 231 -4.56 -8.03 -6.92
N GLY A 232 -5.53 -7.73 -7.80
CA GLY A 232 -6.48 -6.63 -7.66
C GLY A 232 -7.68 -6.92 -6.75
N ASN A 233 -7.50 -7.69 -5.68
CA ASN A 233 -8.49 -7.79 -4.60
C ASN A 233 -8.12 -6.74 -3.55
N GLU A 234 -8.97 -5.73 -3.36
CA GLU A 234 -8.76 -4.64 -2.40
C GLU A 234 -9.08 -5.04 -0.95
N GLU A 235 -8.94 -6.32 -0.63
CA GLU A 235 -9.31 -6.89 0.66
C GLU A 235 -8.25 -6.54 1.72
N CYS A 236 -8.70 -6.05 2.87
CA CYS A 236 -7.79 -5.70 3.95
C CYS A 236 -7.02 -6.93 4.45
N GLU A 237 -5.70 -6.83 4.48
CA GLU A 237 -4.78 -7.88 4.93
C GLU A 237 -5.12 -8.42 6.33
N GLN A 238 -5.49 -7.54 7.27
CA GLN A 238 -5.92 -7.93 8.61
C GLN A 238 -7.26 -8.68 8.61
N CYS A 239 -8.19 -8.32 7.72
CA CYS A 239 -9.44 -9.06 7.55
C CYS A 239 -9.21 -10.43 6.91
N GLU A 240 -8.32 -10.55 5.92
CA GLU A 240 -8.03 -11.84 5.28
C GLU A 240 -7.29 -12.79 6.23
N ILE A 241 -6.32 -12.28 6.99
CA ILE A 241 -5.68 -13.01 8.10
C ILE A 241 -6.75 -13.49 9.09
N PHE A 242 -7.72 -12.64 9.46
CA PHE A 242 -8.78 -13.03 10.37
C PHE A 242 -9.75 -14.07 9.77
N LYS A 243 -10.17 -13.97 8.50
CA LYS A 243 -10.99 -15.00 7.83
C LYS A 243 -10.32 -16.37 7.90
N LEU A 244 -9.01 -16.42 7.62
CA LEU A 244 -8.23 -17.67 7.67
C LEU A 244 -8.10 -18.17 9.12
N HIS A 245 -7.84 -17.26 10.07
CA HIS A 245 -7.72 -17.57 11.49
C HIS A 245 -9.02 -18.12 12.09
N GLN A 246 -10.17 -17.48 11.80
CA GLN A 246 -11.50 -17.79 12.38
C GLN A 246 -11.89 -19.26 12.17
N ASN A 247 -11.54 -19.85 11.04
CA ASN A 247 -11.80 -21.26 10.72
C ASN A 247 -10.96 -22.26 11.54
N SER A 248 -9.96 -21.78 12.30
CA SER A 248 -9.02 -22.59 13.08
C SER A 248 -9.02 -22.30 14.58
N CYS A 249 -9.63 -21.18 14.99
CA CYS A 249 -9.64 -20.71 16.37
C CYS A 249 -10.57 -21.55 17.25
N LYS A 250 -10.20 -21.71 18.53
CA LYS A 250 -10.99 -22.43 19.55
C LYS A 250 -11.23 -21.63 20.83
N ASP A 251 -10.52 -20.53 21.00
CA ASP A 251 -10.57 -19.63 22.16
C ASP A 251 -10.46 -18.21 21.59
N THR A 252 -11.59 -17.51 21.51
CA THR A 252 -11.66 -16.16 20.96
C THR A 252 -11.35 -15.08 21.99
N GLU A 253 -11.30 -15.43 23.28
CA GLU A 253 -11.06 -14.50 24.38
C GLU A 253 -9.56 -14.25 24.59
N HIS A 254 -8.74 -15.30 24.52
CA HIS A 254 -7.29 -15.23 24.78
C HIS A 254 -6.44 -15.16 23.51
N CYS A 255 -7.05 -15.14 22.33
CA CYS A 255 -6.30 -15.14 21.07
C CYS A 255 -5.86 -13.73 20.63
N THR A 256 -4.55 -13.59 20.41
CA THR A 256 -3.90 -12.38 19.87
C THR A 256 -4.47 -11.93 18.53
N ASP A 257 -4.76 -12.87 17.64
CA ASP A 257 -5.21 -12.57 16.27
C ASP A 257 -6.66 -12.07 16.29
N CYS A 258 -7.50 -12.68 17.14
CA CYS A 258 -8.85 -12.20 17.42
C CYS A 258 -8.84 -10.80 18.03
N ALA A 259 -8.03 -10.57 19.07
CA ALA A 259 -7.92 -9.25 19.70
C ALA A 259 -7.41 -8.17 18.73
N THR A 260 -6.41 -8.51 17.90
CA THR A 260 -5.88 -7.62 16.85
C THR A 260 -6.96 -7.28 15.82
N TYR A 261 -7.76 -8.28 15.40
CA TYR A 261 -8.87 -8.06 14.49
C TYR A 261 -9.98 -7.19 15.10
N GLN A 262 -10.35 -7.37 16.38
CA GLN A 262 -11.36 -6.50 17.01
C GLN A 262 -10.88 -5.04 17.08
N ILE A 263 -9.62 -4.80 17.43
CA ILE A 263 -9.02 -3.43 17.42
C ILE A 263 -9.02 -2.84 16.01
N HIS A 264 -8.70 -3.64 14.99
CA HIS A 264 -8.77 -3.24 13.57
C HIS A 264 -10.22 -2.94 13.13
N ARG A 265 -11.17 -3.76 13.57
CA ARG A 265 -12.60 -3.63 13.31
C ARG A 265 -13.18 -2.35 13.89
N GLU A 266 -12.97 -2.11 15.18
CA GLU A 266 -13.39 -0.87 15.83
C GLU A 266 -12.86 0.36 15.10
N LYS A 267 -11.61 0.35 14.65
CA LYS A 267 -11.02 1.48 13.90
C LYS A 267 -11.74 1.74 12.58
N TYR A 268 -12.00 0.72 11.76
CA TYR A 268 -12.67 0.93 10.48
C TYR A 268 -14.16 1.27 10.65
N GLU A 269 -14.86 0.66 11.61
CA GLU A 269 -16.26 0.97 11.92
C GLU A 269 -16.41 2.40 12.46
N LYS A 270 -15.51 2.85 13.34
CA LYS A 270 -15.47 4.24 13.81
C LYS A 270 -15.15 5.20 12.67
N ALA A 271 -14.09 4.96 11.89
CA ALA A 271 -13.76 5.80 10.73
C ALA A 271 -14.95 5.94 9.76
N ARG A 272 -15.67 4.83 9.50
CA ARG A 272 -16.88 4.84 8.67
C ARG A 272 -18.02 5.65 9.28
N THR A 273 -18.22 5.53 10.60
CA THR A 273 -19.24 6.27 11.35
C THR A 273 -18.98 7.79 11.30
N TYR A 274 -17.75 8.25 11.58
CA TYR A 274 -17.40 9.66 11.49
C TYR A 274 -17.48 10.20 10.06
N TYR A 275 -17.20 9.38 9.04
CA TYR A 275 -17.41 9.74 7.63
C TYR A 275 -18.90 9.92 7.29
N GLN A 276 -19.76 9.01 7.74
CA GLN A 276 -21.21 9.14 7.56
C GLN A 276 -21.80 10.35 8.29
N GLN A 277 -21.26 10.70 9.46
CA GLN A 277 -21.62 11.93 10.18
C GLN A 277 -21.24 13.19 9.37
N ASP A 278 -20.02 13.26 8.84
CA ASP A 278 -19.57 14.37 8.00
C ASP A 278 -20.41 14.51 6.70
N VAL A 279 -20.71 13.39 6.03
CA VAL A 279 -21.62 13.35 4.86
C VAL A 279 -23.03 13.80 5.22
N THR A 280 -23.52 13.48 6.43
CA THR A 280 -24.82 13.95 6.93
C THR A 280 -24.80 15.44 7.26
N GLN A 281 -23.64 16.01 7.64
CA GLN A 281 -23.47 17.44 7.91
C GLN A 281 -23.41 18.24 6.60
N SER A 282 -22.66 17.78 5.59
CA SER A 282 -22.54 18.50 4.31
C SER A 282 -23.89 18.66 3.57
N VAL A 283 -24.76 17.64 3.61
CA VAL A 283 -26.11 17.71 3.02
C VAL A 283 -27.03 18.70 3.76
N LYS A 284 -26.79 18.96 5.05
CA LYS A 284 -27.62 19.85 5.88
C LYS A 284 -27.20 21.32 5.83
N GLN A 285 -26.09 21.65 5.18
CA GLN A 285 -25.42 22.94 5.32
C GLN A 285 -25.28 23.69 4.00
N SER A 286 -26.41 24.18 3.48
CA SER A 286 -26.45 25.12 2.33
C SER A 286 -25.94 26.53 2.66
N GLU A 287 -25.71 26.84 3.94
CA GLU A 287 -25.34 28.19 4.43
C GLU A 287 -24.10 28.20 5.33
N SER A 288 -23.44 27.05 5.59
CA SER A 288 -22.31 27.02 6.51
C SER A 288 -20.98 27.26 5.82
N SER A 289 -20.09 28.01 6.46
CA SER A 289 -18.70 28.22 6.01
C SER A 289 -17.78 27.00 6.23
N LYS A 290 -18.36 25.79 6.22
CA LYS A 290 -17.66 24.53 6.44
C LYS A 290 -17.95 23.55 5.31
N CYS A 291 -16.88 23.06 4.70
CA CYS A 291 -16.92 22.28 3.48
C CYS A 291 -16.29 20.89 3.68
N TYR A 292 -16.87 19.87 3.07
CA TYR A 292 -16.51 18.47 3.28
C TYR A 292 -16.22 17.77 1.94
N TYR A 293 -15.07 17.10 1.86
CA TYR A 293 -14.58 16.47 0.63
C TYR A 293 -14.10 15.04 0.88
N SER A 294 -14.17 14.20 -0.14
CA SER A 294 -13.47 12.90 -0.22
C SER A 294 -12.51 12.92 -1.38
N ALA A 295 -11.24 12.56 -1.17
CA ALA A 295 -10.24 12.48 -2.22
C ALA A 295 -9.57 11.10 -2.20
N ASP A 296 -9.83 10.31 -3.24
CA ASP A 296 -8.94 9.21 -3.65
C ASP A 296 -7.85 9.82 -4.55
N LEU A 297 -6.59 9.53 -4.24
CA LEU A 297 -5.42 10.21 -4.80
C LEU A 297 -4.47 9.14 -5.34
N GLN A 298 -4.49 9.00 -6.67
CA GLN A 298 -4.04 7.76 -7.31
C GLN A 298 -2.58 7.39 -7.02
N LYS A 299 -2.38 6.15 -6.57
CA LYS A 299 -1.15 5.59 -6.00
C LYS A 299 0.10 5.56 -6.91
N ARG A 300 0.04 6.10 -8.14
CA ARG A 300 1.14 6.13 -9.13
C ARG A 300 1.79 7.51 -9.32
N TYR A 301 1.25 8.57 -8.75
CA TYR A 301 1.79 9.92 -8.93
C TYR A 301 2.88 10.24 -7.90
N GLY A 302 3.84 11.09 -8.32
CA GLY A 302 4.89 11.58 -7.45
C GLY A 302 4.39 12.69 -6.53
N MET A 303 5.14 12.94 -5.44
CA MET A 303 4.80 13.95 -4.43
C MET A 303 4.53 15.35 -5.01
N LYS A 304 5.17 15.70 -6.14
CA LYS A 304 5.00 17.01 -6.79
C LYS A 304 3.63 17.18 -7.46
N GLN A 305 3.06 16.11 -7.99
CA GLN A 305 1.72 16.09 -8.59
C GLN A 305 0.66 16.14 -7.49
N TYR A 306 0.77 15.25 -6.51
CA TYR A 306 -0.11 15.17 -5.34
C TYR A 306 -0.33 16.54 -4.64
N LEU A 307 0.75 17.30 -4.42
CA LEU A 307 0.67 18.63 -3.79
C LEU A 307 0.15 19.73 -4.73
N ALA A 308 0.34 19.59 -6.05
CA ALA A 308 -0.24 20.49 -7.04
C ALA A 308 -1.77 20.34 -7.13
N GLU A 309 -2.25 19.10 -7.17
CA GLU A 309 -3.67 18.75 -7.17
C GLU A 309 -4.36 19.27 -5.91
N ASN A 310 -3.79 18.98 -4.73
CA ASN A 310 -4.30 19.50 -3.45
C ASN A 310 -4.33 21.04 -3.42
N ARG A 311 -3.29 21.73 -3.93
CA ARG A 311 -3.29 23.20 -4.04
C ARG A 311 -4.38 23.69 -4.98
N LYS A 312 -4.57 23.07 -6.15
CA LYS A 312 -5.60 23.51 -7.10
C LYS A 312 -7.01 23.31 -6.54
N THR A 313 -7.28 22.19 -5.88
CA THR A 313 -8.58 21.92 -5.22
C THR A 313 -8.87 22.91 -4.10
N LEU A 314 -7.91 23.20 -3.21
CA LEU A 314 -8.11 24.21 -2.15
C LEU A 314 -8.36 25.63 -2.71
N LEU A 315 -7.83 25.96 -3.89
CA LEU A 315 -8.07 27.23 -4.58
C LEU A 315 -9.36 27.27 -5.42
N VAL A 316 -10.13 26.19 -5.48
CA VAL A 316 -11.53 26.21 -5.95
C VAL A 316 -12.50 26.51 -4.79
N HIS A 317 -12.04 26.37 -3.55
CA HIS A 317 -12.84 26.45 -2.32
C HIS A 317 -12.28 27.52 -1.36
N THR A 318 -11.98 28.70 -1.93
CA THR A 318 -11.37 29.84 -1.24
C THR A 318 -12.30 30.49 -0.21
N ASP A 319 -13.59 30.21 -0.29
CA ASP A 319 -14.74 30.72 0.46
C ASP A 319 -15.10 29.90 1.72
N CYS A 320 -14.49 28.72 1.89
CA CYS A 320 -14.67 27.88 3.08
C CYS A 320 -13.75 28.32 4.23
N GLU A 321 -14.29 28.77 5.37
CA GLU A 321 -13.49 29.00 6.59
C GLU A 321 -13.00 27.69 7.23
N GLU A 322 -13.77 26.60 7.12
CA GLU A 322 -13.36 25.27 7.56
C GLU A 322 -13.41 24.27 6.39
N ILE A 323 -12.32 23.54 6.18
CA ILE A 323 -12.21 22.52 5.13
C ILE A 323 -11.91 21.16 5.77
N VAL A 324 -12.75 20.16 5.54
CA VAL A 324 -12.54 18.78 5.99
C VAL A 324 -12.35 17.88 4.76
N ILE A 325 -11.24 17.15 4.68
CA ILE A 325 -10.93 16.24 3.58
C ILE A 325 -10.73 14.83 4.14
N TRP A 326 -11.47 13.86 3.62
CA TRP A 326 -11.22 12.44 3.83
C TRP A 326 -10.31 11.88 2.74
N THR A 327 -9.26 11.15 3.12
CA THR A 327 -8.35 10.45 2.21
C THR A 327 -8.12 9.02 2.65
N ASP A 328 -7.57 8.19 1.77
CA ASP A 328 -7.06 6.88 2.17
C ASP A 328 -5.79 6.99 3.05
N ASN A 329 -5.39 5.87 3.66
CA ASN A 329 -4.27 5.77 4.62
C ASN A 329 -2.95 5.37 3.95
N CYS A 330 -2.73 5.74 2.68
CA CYS A 330 -1.41 5.57 2.07
C CYS A 330 -0.38 6.48 2.76
N THR A 331 0.49 5.89 3.58
CA THR A 331 1.44 6.64 4.43
C THR A 331 2.48 7.43 3.63
N SER A 332 2.94 6.89 2.50
CA SER A 332 3.93 7.54 1.63
C SER A 332 3.37 8.71 0.82
N GLN A 333 2.05 8.74 0.58
CA GLN A 333 1.37 9.79 -0.19
C GLN A 333 0.66 10.78 0.73
N ASN A 334 -0.33 10.35 1.50
CA ASN A 334 -1.24 11.25 2.19
C ASN A 334 -0.76 11.65 3.60
N LYS A 335 0.32 11.03 4.11
CA LYS A 335 0.84 11.23 5.47
C LYS A 335 2.35 11.54 5.48
N ASN A 336 2.80 12.45 4.64
CA ASN A 336 4.20 12.84 4.53
C ASN A 336 4.45 14.28 5.04
N TRP A 337 5.67 14.56 5.49
CA TRP A 337 6.01 15.86 6.07
C TRP A 337 6.02 17.04 5.08
N ALA A 338 6.21 16.81 3.77
CA ALA A 338 6.09 17.86 2.77
C ALA A 338 4.61 18.27 2.54
N PHE A 339 3.67 17.32 2.62
CA PHE A 339 2.23 17.62 2.62
C PHE A 339 1.82 18.40 3.87
N PHE A 340 2.28 18.00 5.06
CA PHE A 340 1.94 18.73 6.29
C PHE A 340 2.59 20.13 6.30
N THR A 341 3.79 20.27 5.73
CA THR A 341 4.43 21.57 5.47
C THR A 341 3.54 22.43 4.54
N PHE A 342 3.04 21.86 3.44
CA PHE A 342 2.14 22.55 2.52
C PHE A 342 0.79 22.95 3.17
N LEU A 343 0.20 22.09 4.00
CA LEU A 343 -1.04 22.40 4.73
C LEU A 343 -0.86 23.59 5.67
N VAL A 344 0.25 23.63 6.43
CA VAL A 344 0.60 24.80 7.25
C VAL A 344 0.90 26.04 6.39
N GLN A 345 1.57 25.88 5.25
CA GLN A 345 1.83 26.99 4.31
C GLN A 345 0.52 27.59 3.76
N ILE A 346 -0.42 26.76 3.27
CA ILE A 346 -1.60 27.24 2.56
C ILE A 346 -2.65 27.84 3.52
N VAL A 347 -2.85 27.27 4.72
CA VAL A 347 -3.78 27.82 5.73
C VAL A 347 -3.30 29.14 6.34
N ASN A 348 -2.00 29.42 6.29
CA ASN A 348 -1.41 30.71 6.68
C ASN A 348 -1.26 31.69 5.50
N SER A 349 -1.61 31.27 4.27
CA SER A 349 -1.54 32.13 3.08
C SER A 349 -2.78 33.04 2.94
N GLN A 350 -2.68 34.07 2.11
CA GLN A 350 -3.81 34.90 1.70
C GLN A 350 -4.61 34.30 0.53
N LEU A 351 -4.24 33.10 0.04
CA LEU A 351 -4.82 32.50 -1.18
C LEU A 351 -6.18 31.80 -0.95
N ILE A 352 -6.50 31.49 0.31
CA ILE A 352 -7.78 30.92 0.78
C ILE A 352 -8.18 31.67 2.06
N ILE A 353 -9.47 31.76 2.40
CA ILE A 353 -9.88 32.34 3.71
C ILE A 353 -9.78 31.33 4.87
N ALA A 354 -9.68 30.03 4.56
CA ALA A 354 -9.74 28.93 5.52
C ALA A 354 -8.97 29.20 6.82
N LYS A 355 -9.70 29.24 7.94
CA LYS A 355 -9.18 29.33 9.30
C LYS A 355 -8.65 27.97 9.77
N LYS A 356 -9.18 26.87 9.22
CA LYS A 356 -8.88 25.49 9.63
C LYS A 356 -8.95 24.52 8.45
N ILE A 357 -7.98 23.63 8.33
CA ILE A 357 -8.03 22.48 7.41
C ILE A 357 -7.81 21.21 8.22
N THR A 358 -8.73 20.26 8.10
CA THR A 358 -8.71 18.97 8.79
C THR A 358 -8.62 17.84 7.76
N ILE A 359 -7.61 16.97 7.87
CA ILE A 359 -7.49 15.75 7.06
C ILE A 359 -7.87 14.54 7.93
N LYS A 360 -8.78 13.70 7.45
CA LYS A 360 -9.22 12.47 8.12
C LYS A 360 -8.86 11.25 7.28
N TYR A 361 -8.38 10.19 7.92
CA TYR A 361 -7.85 9.00 7.24
C TYR A 361 -8.74 7.78 7.49
N PHE A 362 -9.19 7.11 6.43
CA PHE A 362 -9.83 5.79 6.54
C PHE A 362 -8.87 4.75 7.14
N GLU A 363 -9.37 3.59 7.58
CA GLU A 363 -8.47 2.50 7.94
C GLU A 363 -7.92 1.80 6.68
N SER A 364 -6.71 1.26 6.76
CA SER A 364 -5.99 0.62 5.66
C SER A 364 -6.78 -0.59 5.14
N GLY A 365 -7.10 -0.60 3.84
CA GLY A 365 -7.96 -1.63 3.23
C GLY A 365 -9.46 -1.46 3.50
N HIS A 366 -9.89 -0.34 4.10
CA HIS A 366 -11.30 0.02 4.32
C HIS A 366 -11.59 1.44 3.80
N THR A 367 -11.06 1.75 2.61
CA THR A 367 -10.96 3.10 2.06
C THR A 367 -12.18 3.55 1.25
N PHE A 368 -13.23 2.72 1.17
CA PHE A 368 -14.38 2.91 0.29
C PHE A 368 -15.14 4.22 0.57
N MET A 369 -15.11 5.15 -0.38
CA MET A 369 -15.60 6.52 -0.27
C MET A 369 -16.37 6.96 -1.53
N SER A 370 -16.91 8.19 -1.54
CA SER A 370 -17.64 8.72 -2.70
C SER A 370 -16.80 8.81 -4.00
N ALA A 371 -15.47 8.91 -3.88
CA ALA A 371 -14.56 8.91 -5.03
C ALA A 371 -14.57 7.58 -5.82
N ASP A 372 -14.76 6.42 -5.18
CA ASP A 372 -14.76 5.13 -5.87
C ASP A 372 -15.97 4.97 -6.80
N ASN A 373 -17.13 5.45 -6.35
CA ASN A 373 -18.33 5.53 -7.19
C ASN A 373 -18.12 6.48 -8.37
N PHE A 374 -17.42 7.60 -8.17
CA PHE A 374 -17.05 8.50 -9.26
C PHE A 374 -16.07 7.84 -10.24
N HIS A 375 -15.05 7.13 -9.78
CA HIS A 375 -14.11 6.37 -10.62
C HIS A 375 -14.83 5.29 -11.44
N HIS A 376 -15.77 4.54 -10.86
CA HIS A 376 -16.64 3.63 -11.59
C HIS A 376 -17.51 4.34 -12.64
N GLN A 377 -18.02 5.54 -12.38
CA GLN A 377 -18.77 6.32 -13.37
C GLN A 377 -17.88 6.80 -14.53
N VAL A 378 -16.67 7.29 -14.25
CA VAL A 378 -15.67 7.66 -15.27
C VAL A 378 -15.32 6.44 -16.14
N GLU A 379 -15.03 5.29 -15.52
CA GLU A 379 -14.72 4.05 -16.24
C GLU A 379 -15.88 3.63 -17.17
N ASN A 380 -17.13 3.80 -16.74
CA ASN A 380 -18.30 3.55 -17.58
C ASN A 380 -18.45 4.54 -18.74
N GLN A 381 -18.05 5.81 -18.59
CA GLN A 381 -18.04 6.75 -19.73
C GLN A 381 -16.91 6.42 -20.71
N LEU A 382 -15.71 6.04 -20.22
CA LEU A 382 -14.61 5.56 -21.08
C LEU A 382 -15.03 4.31 -21.88
N LYS A 383 -15.72 3.35 -21.24
CA LYS A 383 -16.31 2.17 -21.89
C LYS A 383 -17.34 2.54 -22.98
N LYS A 384 -18.21 3.52 -22.73
CA LYS A 384 -19.22 4.00 -23.70
C LYS A 384 -18.61 4.78 -24.87
N ALA A 385 -17.56 5.57 -24.63
CA ALA A 385 -16.85 6.30 -25.67
C ALA A 385 -16.16 5.35 -26.66
N GLN A 386 -15.75 4.16 -26.21
CA GLN A 386 -15.01 3.11 -26.93
C GLN A 386 -13.61 3.51 -27.43
N LYS A 387 -13.41 4.80 -27.72
CA LYS A 387 -12.22 5.40 -28.32
C LYS A 387 -11.92 6.69 -27.57
N VAL A 388 -10.74 6.75 -26.98
CA VAL A 388 -10.19 7.92 -26.27
C VAL A 388 -8.79 8.09 -26.82
N TYR A 389 -8.61 9.09 -27.69
CA TYR A 389 -7.42 9.25 -28.53
C TYR A 389 -6.36 10.17 -27.93
N ASP A 390 -6.77 11.15 -27.11
CA ASP A 390 -5.90 12.08 -26.42
C ASP A 390 -6.51 12.58 -25.10
N PHE A 391 -5.88 13.58 -24.48
CA PHE A 391 -6.30 14.13 -23.19
C PHE A 391 -7.64 14.88 -23.23
N SER A 392 -8.07 15.43 -24.39
CA SER A 392 -9.39 16.08 -24.49
C SER A 392 -10.51 15.04 -24.42
N ASP A 393 -10.38 13.92 -25.14
CA ASP A 393 -11.38 12.84 -25.06
C ASP A 393 -11.51 12.31 -23.62
N PHE A 394 -10.39 12.30 -22.87
CA PHE A 394 -10.41 11.93 -21.45
C PHE A 394 -11.11 12.98 -20.58
N ILE A 395 -10.83 14.27 -20.77
CA ILE A 395 -11.55 15.38 -20.11
C ILE A 395 -13.06 15.25 -20.38
N ASP A 396 -13.46 15.04 -21.63
CA ASP A 396 -14.87 14.92 -22.02
C ASP A 396 -15.54 13.70 -21.35
N CYS A 397 -14.86 12.54 -21.30
CA CYS A 397 -15.37 11.37 -20.59
C CYS A 397 -15.53 11.59 -19.08
N VAL A 398 -14.61 12.31 -18.44
CA VAL A 398 -14.71 12.65 -17.01
C VAL A 398 -15.80 13.71 -16.77
N GLN A 399 -15.90 14.71 -17.64
CA GLN A 399 -16.90 15.79 -17.57
C GLN A 399 -18.32 15.25 -17.77
N LEU A 400 -18.49 14.21 -18.58
CA LEU A 400 -19.77 13.52 -18.79
C LEU A 400 -20.13 12.52 -17.69
N ALA A 401 -19.23 12.18 -16.75
CA ALA A 401 -19.60 11.38 -15.57
C ALA A 401 -20.63 12.11 -14.69
N ASN A 402 -21.25 11.43 -13.73
CA ASN A 402 -22.31 12.00 -12.86
C ASN A 402 -23.41 12.78 -13.61
N SER A 403 -23.80 12.31 -14.81
CA SER A 403 -24.74 12.98 -15.71
C SER A 403 -24.37 14.43 -16.06
N GLY A 404 -23.09 14.72 -16.27
CA GLY A 404 -22.57 16.06 -16.58
C GLY A 404 -22.31 16.94 -15.37
N LYS A 405 -22.64 16.48 -14.15
CA LYS A 405 -22.49 17.24 -12.88
C LYS A 405 -21.09 17.08 -12.30
N VAL A 406 -20.08 17.37 -13.12
CA VAL A 406 -18.65 17.30 -12.79
C VAL A 406 -18.01 18.63 -13.15
N ASN A 407 -16.93 19.00 -12.46
CA ASN A 407 -16.21 20.25 -12.70
C ASN A 407 -14.75 19.89 -12.99
N VAL A 408 -14.44 19.46 -14.23
CA VAL A 408 -13.09 19.03 -14.57
C VAL A 408 -12.14 20.23 -14.57
N LYS A 409 -11.05 20.13 -13.79
CA LYS A 409 -9.94 21.09 -13.78
C LYS A 409 -8.69 20.41 -14.36
N PRO A 410 -8.38 20.60 -15.67
CA PRO A 410 -7.11 20.12 -16.21
C PRO A 410 -5.93 20.78 -15.48
N MET A 411 -4.82 20.06 -15.36
CA MET A 411 -3.62 20.51 -14.65
C MET A 411 -2.57 21.03 -15.64
N GLU A 412 -2.21 22.30 -15.50
CA GLU A 412 -1.23 22.99 -16.33
C GLU A 412 0.17 22.94 -15.70
N ILE A 413 1.20 23.18 -16.52
CA ILE A 413 2.61 23.19 -16.07
C ILE A 413 2.82 24.14 -14.88
N SER A 414 2.12 25.28 -14.88
CA SER A 414 2.13 26.34 -13.87
C SER A 414 1.43 25.97 -12.56
N ASP A 415 0.62 24.90 -12.53
CA ASP A 415 0.00 24.38 -11.30
C ASP A 415 0.98 23.53 -10.46
N PHE A 416 2.13 23.10 -11.03
CA PHE A 416 3.09 22.26 -10.34
C PHE A 416 4.22 23.08 -9.68
N TYR A 417 4.52 22.81 -8.42
CA TYR A 417 5.48 23.56 -7.60
C TYR A 417 6.59 22.66 -7.03
N LYS A 418 7.77 23.24 -6.77
CA LYS A 418 8.92 22.59 -6.14
C LYS A 418 8.81 22.60 -4.61
N TYR A 419 7.82 21.90 -4.08
CA TYR A 419 7.66 21.70 -2.64
C TYR A 419 8.91 21.07 -1.99
N LYS A 420 9.21 21.50 -0.76
CA LYS A 420 10.37 21.08 0.04
C LYS A 420 9.88 20.61 1.41
N ASP A 421 10.53 19.59 1.99
CA ASP A 421 10.22 19.19 3.37
C ASP A 421 10.89 20.16 4.36
N HIS A 422 10.08 20.88 5.15
CA HIS A 422 10.55 21.78 6.19
C HIS A 422 10.53 21.16 7.61
N SER A 423 10.32 19.85 7.73
CA SER A 423 10.37 19.13 9.00
C SER A 423 11.75 19.11 9.66
N SER A 424 11.76 19.05 11.00
CA SER A 424 12.93 18.91 11.84
C SER A 424 12.94 17.53 12.49
N GLN A 425 13.75 16.63 11.93
CA GLN A 425 13.97 15.30 12.49
C GLN A 425 14.48 15.32 13.94
N TYR A 426 15.11 16.42 14.38
CA TYR A 426 15.47 16.65 15.79
C TYR A 426 14.24 16.87 16.68
N LYS A 427 13.33 17.78 16.29
CA LYS A 427 12.08 18.01 17.04
C LYS A 427 11.21 16.77 17.08
N LEU A 428 11.04 16.10 15.93
CA LEU A 428 10.25 14.86 15.82
C LEU A 428 10.81 13.70 16.68
N LYS A 429 12.13 13.64 16.90
CA LYS A 429 12.78 12.69 17.82
C LYS A 429 12.72 13.11 19.29
N LYS A 430 12.45 14.38 19.59
CA LYS A 430 12.35 14.93 20.97
C LYS A 430 10.92 15.21 21.44
N CYS A 431 9.91 15.04 20.59
CA CYS A 431 8.51 15.11 21.01
C CYS A 431 8.22 14.01 22.04
N GLU A 432 7.81 14.40 23.25
CA GLU A 432 7.56 13.50 24.38
C GLU A 432 6.54 12.41 24.02
N LYS A 433 5.43 12.81 23.37
CA LYS A 433 4.41 11.91 22.85
C LYS A 433 4.68 11.60 21.37
N ARG A 434 5.82 10.95 21.10
CA ARG A 434 6.29 10.60 19.74
C ARG A 434 5.21 9.85 18.94
N THR A 435 4.53 10.58 18.06
CA THR A 435 3.43 10.08 17.25
C THR A 435 3.96 9.61 15.90
N TYR A 436 3.70 8.36 15.53
CA TYR A 436 4.12 7.80 14.23
C TYR A 436 3.05 8.09 13.16
N LEU A 437 3.49 8.43 11.94
CA LEU A 437 2.61 8.77 10.81
C LEU A 437 1.54 7.70 10.52
N LYS A 438 1.90 6.41 10.63
CA LYS A 438 0.97 5.29 10.48
C LYS A 438 -0.21 5.35 11.45
N ASP A 439 0.02 5.78 12.69
CA ASP A 439 -0.94 5.72 13.80
C ASP A 439 -1.85 6.96 13.87
N ILE A 440 -1.61 7.98 13.05
CA ILE A 440 -2.44 9.20 12.99
C ILE A 440 -3.73 8.91 12.20
N VAL A 441 -4.90 9.16 12.79
CA VAL A 441 -6.20 9.01 12.09
C VAL A 441 -6.83 10.35 11.67
N CYS A 442 -6.43 11.44 12.30
CA CYS A 442 -6.89 12.79 11.97
C CYS A 442 -5.74 13.79 12.13
N ILE A 443 -5.67 14.76 11.23
CA ILE A 443 -4.74 15.90 11.27
C ILE A 443 -5.53 17.19 11.15
N GLU A 444 -5.07 18.24 11.81
CA GLU A 444 -5.59 19.59 11.69
C GLU A 444 -4.46 20.62 11.64
N VAL A 445 -4.63 21.61 10.77
CA VAL A 445 -3.82 22.84 10.72
C VAL A 445 -4.75 24.05 10.88
N GLN A 446 -4.24 25.09 11.52
CA GLN A 446 -5.00 26.29 11.86
C GLN A 446 -4.26 27.54 11.36
N ARG A 447 -5.02 28.53 10.90
CA ARG A 447 -4.50 29.84 10.50
C ARG A 447 -3.89 30.55 11.71
N ASN A 448 -2.78 31.26 11.47
CA ASN A 448 -1.90 31.85 12.48
C ASN A 448 -1.18 30.83 13.38
N SER A 449 -1.22 29.53 13.06
CA SER A 449 -0.42 28.49 13.72
C SER A 449 0.62 27.89 12.78
N MET A 450 1.84 27.73 13.30
CA MET A 450 2.96 27.05 12.62
C MET A 450 3.15 25.61 13.15
N LYS A 451 2.14 25.07 13.84
CA LYS A 451 2.13 23.72 14.43
C LYS A 451 1.11 22.83 13.74
N LEU A 452 1.31 21.52 13.85
CA LEU A 452 0.37 20.50 13.42
C LEU A 452 -0.40 19.98 14.64
N PHE A 453 -1.70 19.70 14.50
CA PHE A 453 -2.50 19.02 15.50
C PHE A 453 -2.90 17.64 14.96
N ALA A 454 -2.86 16.58 15.79
CA ALA A 454 -3.13 15.22 15.33
C ALA A 454 -3.88 14.37 16.36
N LYS A 455 -4.70 13.42 15.90
CA LYS A 455 -5.30 12.36 16.73
C LYS A 455 -4.77 10.98 16.35
N THR A 456 -4.65 10.10 17.34
CA THR A 456 -4.33 8.67 17.18
C THR A 456 -5.56 7.76 17.20
N THR A 457 -6.67 8.21 17.80
CA THR A 457 -8.00 7.60 17.65
C THR A 457 -9.03 8.67 17.27
N TYR A 458 -10.18 8.27 16.72
CA TYR A 458 -11.22 9.24 16.39
C TYR A 458 -11.90 9.84 17.63
N ASP A 459 -12.02 9.03 18.68
CA ASP A 459 -12.72 9.32 19.94
C ASP A 459 -11.90 10.21 20.90
N ASP A 460 -10.60 10.38 20.66
CA ASP A 460 -9.73 11.31 21.39
C ASP A 460 -10.26 12.75 21.28
N ASN A 461 -10.90 13.30 22.32
CA ASN A 461 -11.30 14.71 22.33
C ASN A 461 -10.09 15.67 22.30
N ASN A 462 -8.91 15.21 22.72
CA ASN A 462 -7.68 15.99 22.79
C ASN A 462 -6.81 15.76 21.55
N MET A 463 -6.44 16.83 20.85
CA MET A 463 -5.39 16.80 19.83
C MET A 463 -4.00 16.71 20.48
N ILE A 464 -3.10 15.95 19.87
CA ILE A 464 -1.65 15.99 20.13
C ILE A 464 -1.08 17.16 19.32
N GLU A 465 -0.45 18.12 20.00
CA GLU A 465 0.28 19.21 19.35
C GLU A 465 1.67 18.71 18.89
N ILE A 466 2.05 19.02 17.64
CA ILE A 466 3.33 18.63 17.05
C ILE A 466 3.99 19.85 16.41
N ASP A 467 5.00 20.41 17.11
CA ASP A 467 5.97 21.34 16.51
C ASP A 467 6.99 20.55 15.68
N PHE A 468 6.72 20.40 14.38
CA PHE A 468 7.57 19.66 13.46
C PHE A 468 8.53 20.54 12.65
N LEU A 469 8.36 21.87 12.58
CA LEU A 469 9.07 22.70 11.60
C LEU A 469 10.51 23.07 12.01
N LYS A 470 11.41 23.20 11.03
CA LYS A 470 12.79 23.69 11.20
C LYS A 470 12.81 25.06 11.88
N THR A 471 13.50 25.16 13.03
CA THR A 471 13.57 26.38 13.86
C THR A 471 14.07 27.61 13.10
N LYS A 472 14.93 27.45 12.08
CA LYS A 472 15.36 28.54 11.19
C LYS A 472 14.16 29.22 10.51
N LEU A 473 13.30 28.42 9.86
CA LEU A 473 12.10 28.91 9.16
C LEU A 473 11.16 29.68 10.09
N VAL A 474 10.90 29.12 11.29
CA VAL A 474 9.97 29.70 12.28
C VAL A 474 10.53 30.99 12.91
N LYS A 475 11.85 31.20 12.90
CA LYS A 475 12.49 32.45 13.34
C LYS A 475 12.55 33.51 12.23
N GLU A 476 12.67 33.10 10.98
CA GLU A 476 12.83 34.01 9.83
C GLU A 476 11.49 34.55 9.31
N SER A 477 10.39 33.82 9.51
CA SER A 477 9.06 34.25 9.07
C SER A 477 7.93 33.56 9.84
N THR A 478 6.82 34.28 10.02
CA THR A 478 5.53 33.72 10.47
C THR A 478 4.79 32.96 9.37
N ILE A 479 5.23 33.09 8.11
CA ILE A 479 4.62 32.49 6.92
C ILE A 479 5.68 31.68 6.15
N ILE A 480 5.37 30.42 5.83
CA ILE A 480 6.22 29.59 4.96
C ILE A 480 6.18 30.18 3.54
N PRO A 481 7.33 30.48 2.90
CA PRO A 481 7.35 31.11 1.57
C PRO A 481 6.72 30.22 0.49
N GLU A 482 6.10 30.81 -0.53
CA GLU A 482 5.53 30.03 -1.65
C GLU A 482 6.65 29.30 -2.40
N PRO A 483 6.52 27.98 -2.67
CA PRO A 483 7.52 27.24 -3.43
C PRO A 483 7.66 27.72 -4.87
N GLU A 484 8.80 27.45 -5.49
CA GLU A 484 9.06 27.80 -6.89
C GLU A 484 8.07 27.07 -7.83
N ARG A 485 7.42 27.80 -8.74
CA ARG A 485 6.63 27.21 -9.84
C ARG A 485 7.52 26.48 -10.84
N ASN A 486 7.02 25.42 -11.44
CA ASN A 486 7.65 24.81 -12.61
C ASN A 486 7.41 25.70 -13.84
N GLN A 487 8.49 26.14 -14.49
CA GLN A 487 8.44 26.99 -15.69
C GLN A 487 8.50 26.19 -17.01
N LYS A 488 8.88 24.91 -16.95
CA LYS A 488 9.06 24.04 -18.11
C LYS A 488 8.36 22.71 -17.85
N ALA A 489 7.73 22.14 -18.89
CA ALA A 489 7.34 20.74 -18.87
C ALA A 489 8.58 19.86 -18.69
N ARG A 490 8.43 18.71 -18.01
CA ARG A 490 9.52 17.72 -17.95
C ARG A 490 9.90 17.22 -19.33
N GLY A 491 8.89 16.85 -20.12
CA GLY A 491 9.06 16.27 -21.46
C GLY A 491 9.30 14.76 -21.46
N ILE A 492 9.64 14.26 -22.65
CA ILE A 492 10.11 12.90 -22.94
C ILE A 492 11.25 12.97 -23.97
N THR A 493 12.10 11.93 -24.05
CA THR A 493 13.14 11.86 -25.09
C THR A 493 12.53 11.79 -26.50
N GLN A 494 13.25 12.31 -27.50
CA GLN A 494 12.80 12.29 -28.90
C GLN A 494 12.64 10.87 -29.43
N GLU A 495 13.46 9.92 -28.97
CA GLU A 495 13.27 8.49 -29.29
C GLU A 495 11.91 7.99 -28.79
N ARG A 496 11.56 8.27 -27.53
CA ARG A 496 10.28 7.84 -26.94
C ARG A 496 9.11 8.47 -27.69
N LYS A 497 9.17 9.76 -28.02
CA LYS A 497 8.14 10.47 -28.80
C LYS A 497 7.95 9.82 -30.17
N THR A 498 9.05 9.57 -30.89
CA THR A 498 9.05 8.89 -32.20
C THR A 498 8.50 7.46 -32.08
N GLY A 499 8.85 6.75 -31.01
CA GLY A 499 8.37 5.40 -30.70
C GLY A 499 6.88 5.32 -30.35
N ILE A 500 6.30 6.39 -29.80
CA ILE A 500 4.85 6.55 -29.58
C ILE A 500 4.15 6.84 -30.91
N LEU A 501 4.59 7.87 -31.65
CA LEU A 501 3.97 8.28 -32.92
C LEU A 501 3.93 7.12 -33.92
N ARG A 502 5.04 6.39 -34.10
CA ARG A 502 5.12 5.20 -34.97
C ARG A 502 4.15 4.07 -34.60
N LYS A 503 3.68 3.99 -33.34
CA LYS A 503 2.68 3.01 -32.89
C LYS A 503 1.25 3.52 -33.06
N LEU A 504 1.02 4.82 -32.89
CA LEU A 504 -0.31 5.43 -32.88
C LEU A 504 -0.78 5.93 -34.25
N SER A 505 0.13 6.29 -35.17
CA SER A 505 -0.19 6.86 -36.49
C SER A 505 -1.14 6.03 -37.34
N ASN A 506 -1.16 4.72 -37.13
CA ASN A 506 -1.96 3.76 -37.91
C ASN A 506 -3.29 3.40 -37.21
N ILE A 507 -3.57 3.99 -36.05
CA ILE A 507 -4.71 3.65 -35.16
C ILE A 507 -5.55 4.90 -34.83
N ILE A 508 -4.89 6.05 -34.69
CA ILE A 508 -5.49 7.32 -34.29
C ILE A 508 -5.77 8.18 -35.54
N PRO A 509 -6.96 8.80 -35.69
CA PRO A 509 -7.25 9.75 -36.75
C PRO A 509 -6.26 10.92 -36.77
N HIS A 510 -5.85 11.36 -37.97
CA HIS A 510 -4.76 12.34 -38.12
C HIS A 510 -5.00 13.66 -37.36
N ASN A 511 -6.24 14.14 -37.28
CA ASN A 511 -6.60 15.33 -36.51
C ASN A 511 -6.41 15.20 -34.98
N ARG A 512 -6.25 13.98 -34.46
CA ARG A 512 -5.94 13.71 -33.04
C ARG A 512 -4.46 13.34 -32.81
N LEU A 513 -3.66 13.15 -33.87
CA LEU A 513 -2.21 12.96 -33.76
C LEU A 513 -1.50 14.23 -33.28
N LEU A 514 -2.05 15.41 -33.56
CA LEU A 514 -1.51 16.72 -33.16
C LEU A 514 -1.17 16.81 -31.66
N PHE A 515 -1.94 16.17 -30.77
CA PHE A 515 -1.63 16.11 -29.33
C PHE A 515 -0.30 15.38 -29.08
N TRP A 516 -0.12 14.22 -29.71
CA TRP A 516 1.07 13.38 -29.59
C TRP A 516 2.29 14.00 -30.28
N GLU A 517 2.07 14.70 -31.39
CA GLU A 517 3.09 15.45 -32.15
C GLU A 517 3.57 16.69 -31.39
N ASN A 518 2.71 17.32 -30.57
CA ASN A 518 3.05 18.47 -29.74
C ASN A 518 3.58 18.11 -28.33
N LEU A 519 3.76 16.83 -28.00
CA LEU A 519 4.37 16.45 -26.71
C LEU A 519 5.76 17.09 -26.53
N PRO A 520 6.04 17.72 -25.38
CA PRO A 520 7.31 18.40 -25.13
C PRO A 520 8.49 17.41 -25.10
N VAL A 521 9.59 17.79 -25.74
CA VAL A 521 10.80 16.97 -25.90
C VAL A 521 11.89 17.46 -24.95
N ASN A 522 12.58 16.52 -24.30
CA ASN A 522 13.71 16.79 -23.42
C ASN A 522 14.55 15.50 -23.26
N GLU A 523 15.79 15.52 -23.74
CA GLU A 523 16.69 14.35 -23.67
C GLU A 523 17.20 14.07 -22.24
N GLU A 524 17.11 15.02 -21.31
CA GLU A 524 17.41 14.80 -19.88
C GLU A 524 16.30 14.02 -19.14
N SER A 525 15.19 13.68 -19.82
CA SER A 525 14.05 12.99 -19.20
C SER A 525 14.20 11.47 -19.13
N VAL A 526 14.94 11.01 -18.11
CA VAL A 526 14.94 9.61 -17.61
C VAL A 526 13.49 9.09 -17.43
N ASP A 527 13.19 7.83 -17.74
CA ASP A 527 11.82 7.32 -17.62
C ASP A 527 11.35 7.12 -16.16
N LEU A 528 10.06 7.34 -15.89
CA LEU A 528 9.44 7.05 -14.59
C LEU A 528 9.34 5.54 -14.31
N THR A 529 9.41 4.70 -15.33
CA THR A 529 9.41 3.23 -15.17
C THR A 529 10.77 2.66 -14.81
N GLU A 530 11.86 3.37 -15.12
CA GLU A 530 13.24 2.90 -14.95
C GLU A 530 13.80 3.27 -13.57
N ASN A 531 13.44 4.44 -13.04
CA ASN A 531 13.78 4.88 -11.68
C ASN A 531 12.98 4.15 -10.57
N ARG A 532 12.77 2.84 -10.70
CA ARG A 532 12.25 1.94 -9.66
C ARG A 532 13.39 1.25 -8.89
N GLU A 533 14.46 1.98 -8.58
CA GLU A 533 15.32 1.58 -7.48
C GLU A 533 14.49 1.62 -6.18
N PRO A 534 14.64 0.64 -5.28
CA PRO A 534 13.94 0.66 -4.00
C PRO A 534 14.46 1.83 -3.16
N GLN A 535 13.60 2.82 -2.92
CA GLN A 535 13.85 3.82 -1.88
C GLN A 535 13.61 3.17 -0.52
N GLU A 536 14.66 3.09 0.29
CA GLU A 536 14.67 2.51 1.65
C GLU A 536 13.90 3.36 2.68
#